data_AF-Q3U5H8-F1
#
_entry.id   AF-Q3U5H8-F1
#
_cell.length_a   1.000
_cell.length_b   1.000
_cell.length_c   1.000
_cell.angle_alpha   90.00
_cell.angle_beta   90.00
_cell.angle_gamma   90.00
#
_symmetry.space_group_name_H-M   'P 1'
#
loop_
_entity.id
_entity.type
_entity.pdbx_description
1 polymer ?
#
loop_
_entity_poly.entity_id
_entity_poly.type
_entity_poly.pdbx_seq_one_letter_code
_entity_poly.pdbx_strand_id
1 'polypeptide(L)'
;MERPQPDSMPQDLSEALKEATKEVHIQAENAEFMKNFQKGQVSREGFKLVMASLYHIYTALEEEIERNKQNPVYAPLYFPEELHRRAALEQDMAFWYGPHWQEIIPCTPATQHYVKRLHEVGRTHPELLVAHAYTRYLGDLSGGQVLKKIAQKAMALPSSGEGLAFFTFPNIDSPTKFKQLYRARMNTLEMTPEVKHRVTEEAKTAFLLNIELFEELQVMLTEEHKDQSPSQMASLRQRPASLVQDTAPAETPRGKPQISTSSS
;
A
#
# COMPACT_ATOMS: atom_id res chain seq x y z
N MET A 1 2.27 7.10 -52.26
CA MET A 1 2.99 6.61 -51.07
C MET A 1 2.81 7.65 -49.98
N GLU A 2 1.79 7.49 -49.16
CA GLU A 2 1.65 8.28 -47.93
C GLU A 2 2.69 7.78 -46.94
N ARG A 3 3.51 8.70 -46.43
CA ARG A 3 4.38 8.41 -45.28
C ARG A 3 3.48 8.14 -44.07
N PRO A 4 3.79 7.15 -43.21
CA PRO A 4 3.06 7.00 -41.96
C PRO A 4 3.21 8.30 -41.18
N GLN A 5 2.09 8.93 -40.80
CA GLN A 5 2.14 9.99 -39.81
C GLN A 5 2.59 9.37 -38.48
N PRO A 6 3.51 10.00 -37.73
CA PRO A 6 3.76 9.59 -36.35
C PRO A 6 2.42 9.72 -35.61
N ASP A 7 2.05 8.71 -34.82
CA ASP A 7 0.85 8.73 -33.97
C ASP A 7 0.68 10.12 -33.36
N SER A 8 -0.30 10.88 -33.83
CA SER A 8 -0.45 12.26 -33.38
C SER A 8 -0.97 12.21 -31.95
N MET A 9 -0.07 12.38 -30.98
CA MET A 9 -0.42 12.46 -29.57
C MET A 9 -1.58 13.45 -29.38
N PRO A 10 -2.61 13.09 -28.59
CA PRO A 10 -3.73 13.99 -28.33
C PRO A 10 -3.26 15.38 -27.88
N GLN A 11 -4.01 16.40 -28.30
CA GLN A 11 -3.68 17.77 -27.95
C GLN A 11 -3.78 17.99 -26.43
N ASP A 12 -4.75 17.36 -25.78
CA ASP A 12 -4.95 17.41 -24.34
C ASP A 12 -4.10 16.39 -23.58
N LEU A 13 -3.46 16.85 -22.49
CA LEU A 13 -2.64 16.00 -21.63
C LEU A 13 -3.46 14.86 -21.00
N SER A 14 -4.69 15.15 -20.56
CA SER A 14 -5.55 14.16 -19.92
C SER A 14 -5.95 13.01 -20.85
N GLU A 15 -6.13 13.27 -22.14
CA GLU A 15 -6.40 12.24 -23.16
C GLU A 15 -5.12 11.45 -23.49
N ALA A 16 -4.00 12.15 -23.65
CA ALA A 16 -2.70 11.52 -23.88
C ALA A 16 -2.33 10.54 -22.75
N LEU A 17 -2.53 10.93 -21.49
CA LEU A 17 -2.30 10.06 -20.33
C LEU A 17 -3.25 8.86 -20.33
N LYS A 18 -4.55 9.08 -20.57
CA LYS A 18 -5.53 7.99 -20.61
C LYS A 18 -5.18 6.94 -21.65
N GLU A 19 -4.78 7.36 -22.85
CA GLU A 19 -4.40 6.43 -23.92
C GLU A 19 -3.07 5.73 -23.59
N ALA A 20 -2.05 6.50 -23.21
CA ALA A 20 -0.72 5.98 -22.92
C ALA A 20 -0.70 4.96 -21.75
N THR A 21 -1.59 5.12 -20.76
CA THR A 21 -1.64 4.22 -19.60
C THR A 21 -2.66 3.10 -19.73
N LYS A 22 -3.41 3.00 -20.84
CA LYS A 22 -4.52 2.05 -20.98
C LYS A 22 -4.07 0.59 -20.80
N GLU A 23 -2.96 0.21 -21.41
CA GLU A 23 -2.45 -1.17 -21.34
C GLU A 23 -1.93 -1.52 -19.94
N VAL A 24 -1.11 -0.64 -19.35
CA VAL A 24 -0.57 -0.85 -18.00
C VAL A 24 -1.65 -0.75 -16.91
N HIS A 25 -2.72 0.01 -17.12
CA HIS A 25 -3.89 0.00 -16.25
C HIS A 25 -4.58 -1.38 -16.25
N ILE A 26 -4.79 -1.97 -17.44
CA ILE A 26 -5.35 -3.33 -17.55
C ILE A 26 -4.43 -4.33 -16.85
N GLN A 27 -3.11 -4.21 -17.00
CA GLN A 27 -2.15 -5.08 -16.30
C GLN A 27 -2.26 -4.94 -14.78
N ALA A 28 -2.33 -3.70 -14.26
CA ALA A 28 -2.46 -3.43 -12.82
C ALA A 28 -3.75 -3.99 -12.23
N GLU A 29 -4.89 -3.86 -12.92
CA GLU A 29 -6.15 -4.49 -12.48
C GLU A 29 -6.10 -6.01 -12.52
N ASN A 30 -5.23 -6.58 -13.37
CA ASN A 30 -5.06 -8.02 -13.54
C ASN A 30 -3.94 -8.62 -12.67
N ALA A 31 -3.20 -7.81 -11.90
CA ALA A 31 -2.26 -8.30 -10.91
C ALA A 31 -2.97 -9.23 -9.91
N GLU A 32 -2.32 -10.31 -9.48
CA GLU A 32 -2.97 -11.37 -8.70
C GLU A 32 -3.57 -10.84 -7.39
N PHE A 33 -2.83 -9.99 -6.66
CA PHE A 33 -3.33 -9.31 -5.47
C PHE A 33 -4.64 -8.56 -5.75
N MET A 34 -4.69 -7.79 -6.84
CA MET A 34 -5.88 -7.01 -7.21
C MET A 34 -7.04 -7.89 -7.66
N LYS A 35 -6.78 -8.97 -8.40
CA LYS A 35 -7.82 -9.97 -8.74
C LYS A 35 -8.40 -10.62 -7.50
N ASN A 36 -7.56 -11.01 -6.54
CA ASN A 36 -7.99 -11.60 -5.27
C ASN A 36 -8.81 -10.58 -4.47
N PHE A 37 -8.34 -9.33 -4.39
CA PHE A 37 -9.10 -8.25 -3.78
C PHE A 37 -10.47 -8.08 -4.43
N GLN A 38 -10.55 -7.93 -5.75
CA GLN A 38 -11.81 -7.74 -6.47
C GLN A 38 -12.82 -8.89 -6.29
N LYS A 39 -12.33 -10.11 -6.07
CA LYS A 39 -13.15 -11.29 -5.74
C LYS A 39 -13.59 -11.35 -4.27
N GLY A 40 -13.16 -10.39 -3.44
CA GLY A 40 -13.40 -10.37 -2.00
C GLY A 40 -12.51 -11.35 -1.22
N GLN A 41 -11.44 -11.85 -1.84
CA GLN A 41 -10.47 -12.77 -1.25
C GLN A 41 -9.29 -12.01 -0.63
N VAL A 42 -9.57 -10.88 0.03
CA VAL A 42 -8.56 -10.07 0.72
C VAL A 42 -8.60 -10.40 2.22
N SER A 43 -7.47 -10.85 2.76
CA SER A 43 -7.31 -11.08 4.20
C SER A 43 -7.06 -9.75 4.92
N ARG A 44 -7.28 -9.72 6.25
CA ARG A 44 -6.92 -8.55 7.06
C ARG A 44 -5.43 -8.23 6.97
N GLU A 45 -4.58 -9.25 6.93
CA GLU A 45 -3.13 -9.10 6.79
C GLU A 45 -2.74 -8.47 5.47
N GLY A 46 -3.26 -8.98 4.35
CA GLY A 46 -3.03 -8.40 3.03
C GLY A 46 -3.56 -6.98 2.90
N PHE A 47 -4.71 -6.70 3.51
CA PHE A 47 -5.25 -5.34 3.56
C PHE A 47 -4.35 -4.39 4.37
N LYS A 48 -3.86 -4.84 5.53
CA LYS A 48 -2.92 -4.07 6.36
C LYS A 48 -1.65 -3.72 5.59
N LEU A 49 -1.06 -4.69 4.89
CA LEU A 49 0.15 -4.48 4.08
C LEU A 49 -0.07 -3.41 3.01
N VAL A 50 -1.12 -3.52 2.18
CA VAL A 50 -1.36 -2.53 1.13
C VAL A 50 -1.65 -1.15 1.71
N MET A 51 -2.41 -1.06 2.81
CA MET A 51 -2.70 0.23 3.44
C MET A 51 -1.44 0.88 4.04
N ALA A 52 -0.53 0.11 4.62
CA ALA A 52 0.76 0.61 5.11
C ALA A 52 1.66 1.09 3.95
N SER A 53 1.73 0.34 2.86
CA SER A 53 2.44 0.77 1.65
C SER A 53 1.88 2.08 1.09
N LEU A 54 0.54 2.21 1.02
CA LEU A 54 -0.10 3.45 0.60
C LEU A 54 0.22 4.60 1.56
N TYR A 55 0.24 4.40 2.87
CA TYR A 55 0.66 5.44 3.82
C TYR A 55 2.03 6.03 3.46
N HIS A 56 3.03 5.18 3.20
CA HIS A 56 4.36 5.65 2.81
C HIS A 56 4.36 6.37 1.44
N ILE A 57 3.66 5.80 0.45
CA ILE A 57 3.56 6.36 -0.90
C ILE A 57 2.91 7.75 -0.89
N TYR A 58 1.74 7.90 -0.23
CA TYR A 58 1.06 9.19 -0.16
C TYR A 58 1.80 10.19 0.70
N THR A 59 2.49 9.76 1.76
CA THR A 59 3.36 10.65 2.54
C THR A 59 4.42 11.26 1.64
N ALA A 60 5.14 10.45 0.85
CA ALA A 60 6.16 10.95 -0.07
C ALA A 60 5.58 11.80 -1.21
N LEU A 61 4.48 11.36 -1.82
CA LEU A 61 3.80 12.10 -2.89
C LEU A 61 3.37 13.48 -2.39
N GLU A 62 2.72 13.55 -1.23
CA GLU A 62 2.16 14.79 -0.69
C GLU A 62 3.24 15.72 -0.15
N GLU A 63 4.34 15.19 0.39
CA GLU A 63 5.52 15.99 0.70
C GLU A 63 6.11 16.69 -0.54
N GLU A 64 6.18 15.97 -1.66
CA GLU A 64 6.71 16.52 -2.91
C GLU A 64 5.70 17.44 -3.62
N ILE A 65 4.39 17.22 -3.43
CA ILE A 65 3.34 18.18 -3.82
C ILE A 65 3.49 19.48 -3.03
N GLU A 66 3.63 19.40 -1.70
CA GLU A 66 3.83 20.58 -0.85
C GLU A 66 5.09 21.36 -1.23
N ARG A 67 6.18 20.66 -1.57
CA ARG A 67 7.41 21.29 -2.09
C ARG A 67 7.16 22.09 -3.36
N ASN A 68 6.32 21.57 -4.26
CA ASN A 68 6.09 22.11 -5.60
C ASN A 68 4.76 22.87 -5.76
N LYS A 69 4.04 23.16 -4.67
CA LYS A 69 2.69 23.75 -4.73
C LYS A 69 2.60 25.12 -5.40
N GLN A 70 3.69 25.88 -5.41
CA GLN A 70 3.80 27.18 -6.10
C GLN A 70 4.52 27.08 -7.45
N ASN A 71 5.03 25.90 -7.82
CA ASN A 71 5.71 25.70 -9.09
C ASN A 71 4.65 25.62 -10.21
N PRO A 72 4.68 26.48 -11.24
CA PRO A 72 3.66 26.52 -12.29
C PRO A 72 3.43 25.18 -13.01
N VAL A 73 4.43 24.30 -13.03
CA VAL A 73 4.33 22.96 -13.63
C VAL A 73 3.38 22.01 -12.88
N TYR A 74 2.98 22.36 -11.64
CA TYR A 74 2.05 21.56 -10.83
C TYR A 74 0.94 22.38 -10.17
N ALA A 75 1.18 23.65 -9.83
CA ALA A 75 0.27 24.50 -9.04
C ALA A 75 -1.23 24.46 -9.46
N PRO A 76 -1.60 24.37 -10.76
CA PRO A 76 -3.01 24.23 -11.16
C PRO A 76 -3.73 22.96 -10.65
N LEU A 77 -2.98 21.98 -10.15
CA LEU A 77 -3.46 20.69 -9.63
C LEU A 77 -3.36 20.58 -8.11
N TYR A 78 -3.00 21.66 -7.42
CA TYR A 78 -2.88 21.67 -5.98
C TYR A 78 -4.26 21.74 -5.30
N PHE A 79 -4.79 20.56 -4.93
CA PHE A 79 -6.09 20.36 -4.29
C PHE A 79 -5.94 19.60 -2.96
N PRO A 80 -5.27 20.16 -1.94
CA PRO A 80 -4.94 19.44 -0.72
C PRO A 80 -6.17 19.03 0.09
N GLU A 81 -7.14 19.93 0.24
CA GLU A 81 -8.36 19.68 1.00
C GLU A 81 -9.18 18.55 0.39
N GLU A 82 -9.27 18.51 -0.94
CA GLU A 82 -10.06 17.53 -1.66
C GLU A 82 -9.35 16.18 -1.78
N LEU A 83 -8.04 16.18 -2.04
CA LEU A 83 -7.31 14.99 -2.47
C LEU A 83 -6.32 14.41 -1.48
N HIS A 84 -5.72 15.18 -0.57
CA HIS A 84 -4.66 14.63 0.28
C HIS A 84 -5.19 13.48 1.14
N ARG A 85 -4.42 12.38 1.18
CA ARG A 85 -4.77 11.10 1.78
C ARG A 85 -3.96 10.80 3.03
N ARG A 86 -2.81 11.47 3.26
CA ARG A 86 -1.95 11.19 4.41
C ARG A 86 -2.72 11.18 5.74
N ALA A 87 -3.50 12.23 6.04
CA ALA A 87 -4.25 12.31 7.29
C ALA A 87 -5.29 11.19 7.43
N ALA A 88 -5.93 10.77 6.33
CA ALA A 88 -6.86 9.64 6.33
C ALA A 88 -6.13 8.30 6.54
N LEU A 89 -4.96 8.15 5.93
CA LEU A 89 -4.11 6.97 6.10
C LEU A 89 -3.55 6.87 7.52
N GLU A 90 -3.19 7.98 8.17
CA GLU A 90 -2.77 8.00 9.58
C GLU A 90 -3.89 7.48 10.51
N GLN A 91 -5.15 7.83 10.24
CA GLN A 91 -6.31 7.30 10.97
C GLN A 91 -6.48 5.78 10.73
N ASP A 92 -6.35 5.35 9.47
CA ASP A 92 -6.43 3.93 9.12
C ASP A 92 -5.28 3.14 9.76
N MET A 93 -4.06 3.68 9.82
CA MET A 93 -2.92 3.04 10.47
C MET A 93 -3.19 2.86 11.97
N ALA A 94 -3.70 3.89 12.65
CA ALA A 94 -4.07 3.79 14.06
C ALA A 94 -5.16 2.72 14.31
N PHE A 95 -6.13 2.58 13.39
CA PHE A 95 -7.16 1.55 13.48
C PHE A 95 -6.59 0.12 13.30
N TRP A 96 -5.73 -0.07 12.30
CA TRP A 96 -5.26 -1.39 11.88
C TRP A 96 -4.03 -1.92 12.65
N TYR A 97 -3.19 -1.02 13.13
CA TYR A 97 -1.93 -1.31 13.81
C TYR A 97 -1.90 -0.81 15.26
N GLY A 98 -2.91 -0.05 15.70
CA GLY A 98 -3.02 0.44 17.07
C GLY A 98 -2.22 1.71 17.33
N PRO A 99 -2.14 2.19 18.60
CA PRO A 99 -1.58 3.50 18.94
C PRO A 99 -0.11 3.71 18.59
N HIS A 100 0.67 2.63 18.50
CA HIS A 100 2.12 2.64 18.20
C HIS A 100 2.41 2.27 16.74
N TRP A 101 1.44 2.49 15.85
CA TRP A 101 1.53 2.07 14.45
C TRP A 101 2.80 2.57 13.75
N GLN A 102 3.29 3.78 14.08
CA GLN A 102 4.48 4.39 13.46
C GLN A 102 5.74 3.53 13.61
N GLU A 103 5.82 2.73 14.68
CA GLU A 103 6.99 1.89 14.98
C GLU A 103 6.91 0.50 14.32
N ILE A 104 5.73 0.09 13.86
CA ILE A 104 5.46 -1.31 13.48
C ILE A 104 4.93 -1.48 12.05
N ILE A 105 4.49 -0.41 11.39
CA ILE A 105 4.04 -0.53 10.00
C ILE A 105 5.22 -0.91 9.08
N PRO A 106 5.02 -1.88 8.17
CA PRO A 106 6.09 -2.32 7.29
C PRO A 106 6.31 -1.31 6.16
N CYS A 107 7.58 -1.09 5.82
CA CYS A 107 7.99 -0.36 4.62
C CYS A 107 8.76 -1.33 3.71
N THR A 108 8.04 -2.00 2.82
CA THR A 108 8.58 -3.07 1.97
C THR A 108 9.56 -2.54 0.92
N PRO A 109 10.44 -3.38 0.35
CA PRO A 109 11.35 -2.96 -0.73
C PRO A 109 10.65 -2.28 -1.92
N ALA A 110 9.55 -2.81 -2.44
CA ALA A 110 8.81 -2.15 -3.54
C ALA A 110 8.21 -0.81 -3.11
N THR A 111 7.73 -0.71 -1.86
CA THR A 111 7.26 0.57 -1.28
C THR A 111 8.38 1.59 -1.23
N GLN A 112 9.58 1.20 -0.76
CA GLN A 112 10.76 2.06 -0.72
C GLN A 112 11.20 2.51 -2.11
N HIS A 113 11.13 1.61 -3.10
CA HIS A 113 11.43 1.93 -4.51
C HIS A 113 10.48 3.00 -5.05
N TYR A 114 9.18 2.86 -4.79
CA TYR A 114 8.19 3.85 -5.21
C TYR A 114 8.43 5.20 -4.50
N VAL A 115 8.59 5.20 -3.17
CA VAL A 115 8.88 6.42 -2.39
C VAL A 115 10.14 7.13 -2.91
N LYS A 116 11.20 6.37 -3.22
CA LYS A 116 12.43 6.92 -3.81
C LYS A 116 12.12 7.63 -5.13
N ARG A 117 11.35 7.01 -6.04
CA ARG A 117 10.99 7.64 -7.31
C ARG A 117 10.18 8.91 -7.12
N LEU A 118 9.24 8.93 -6.18
CA LEU A 118 8.45 10.13 -5.87
C LEU A 118 9.34 11.30 -5.42
N HIS A 119 10.29 11.04 -4.53
CA HIS A 119 11.26 12.07 -4.12
C HIS A 119 12.19 12.51 -5.25
N GLU A 120 12.65 11.61 -6.11
CA GLU A 120 13.42 11.98 -7.30
C GLU A 120 12.62 12.91 -8.20
N VAL A 121 11.38 12.52 -8.56
CA VAL A 121 10.49 13.34 -9.38
C VAL A 121 10.25 14.71 -8.74
N GLY A 122 9.84 14.74 -7.47
CA GLY A 122 9.55 15.99 -6.78
C GLY A 122 10.72 16.95 -6.65
N ARG A 123 11.96 16.43 -6.56
CA ARG A 123 13.17 17.24 -6.33
C ARG A 123 13.87 17.64 -7.62
N THR A 124 13.90 16.77 -8.64
CA THR A 124 14.72 16.99 -9.84
C THR A 124 13.91 17.08 -11.13
N HIS A 125 12.67 16.57 -11.14
CA HIS A 125 11.81 16.55 -12.33
C HIS A 125 10.34 16.91 -11.98
N PRO A 126 10.09 18.07 -11.33
CA PRO A 126 8.77 18.40 -10.78
C PRO A 126 7.67 18.49 -11.85
N GLU A 127 8.03 18.73 -13.11
CA GLU A 127 7.12 18.68 -14.25
C GLU A 127 6.49 17.29 -14.47
N LEU A 128 7.09 16.23 -13.91
CA LEU A 128 6.58 14.85 -13.99
C LEU A 128 5.69 14.49 -12.80
N LEU A 129 5.59 15.34 -11.76
CA LEU A 129 4.81 15.05 -10.56
C LEU A 129 3.32 14.85 -10.86
N VAL A 130 2.80 15.54 -11.88
CA VAL A 130 1.42 15.35 -12.39
C VAL A 130 1.14 13.90 -12.78
N ALA A 131 2.13 13.15 -13.29
CA ALA A 131 1.96 11.76 -13.68
C ALA A 131 1.58 10.87 -12.49
N HIS A 132 2.28 11.06 -11.36
CA HIS A 132 2.02 10.30 -10.13
C HIS A 132 0.71 10.71 -9.47
N ALA A 133 0.45 12.01 -9.36
CA ALA A 133 -0.80 12.53 -8.80
C ALA A 133 -2.03 12.08 -9.63
N TYR A 134 -1.93 12.11 -10.96
CA TYR A 134 -2.96 11.60 -11.87
C TYR A 134 -3.24 10.10 -11.63
N THR A 135 -2.20 9.27 -11.66
CA THR A 135 -2.33 7.81 -11.54
C THR A 135 -2.94 7.42 -10.20
N ARG A 136 -2.51 8.06 -9.10
CA ARG A 136 -3.02 7.78 -7.76
C ARG A 136 -4.42 8.35 -7.53
N TYR A 137 -4.58 9.67 -7.52
CA TYR A 137 -5.82 10.30 -7.09
C TYR A 137 -7.03 9.99 -8.00
N LEU A 138 -6.85 9.98 -9.34
CA LEU A 138 -7.97 9.64 -10.22
C LEU A 138 -8.31 8.14 -10.17
N GLY A 139 -7.32 7.29 -9.85
CA GLY A 139 -7.53 5.87 -9.56
C GLY A 139 -8.43 5.70 -8.33
N ASP A 140 -8.12 6.38 -7.23
CA ASP A 140 -8.89 6.31 -5.98
C ASP A 140 -10.33 6.82 -6.16
N LEU A 141 -10.51 7.91 -6.89
CA LEU A 141 -11.83 8.46 -7.23
C LEU A 141 -12.61 7.64 -8.27
N SER A 142 -12.03 6.57 -8.80
CA SER A 142 -12.66 5.68 -9.78
C SER A 142 -12.88 4.29 -9.19
N GLY A 143 -11.81 3.53 -8.98
CA GLY A 143 -11.87 2.15 -8.47
C GLY A 143 -11.96 2.08 -6.94
N GLY A 144 -11.49 3.11 -6.23
CA GLY A 144 -11.43 3.11 -4.76
C GLY A 144 -12.79 2.91 -4.10
N GLN A 145 -13.88 3.43 -4.67
CA GLN A 145 -15.22 3.23 -4.12
C GLN A 145 -15.72 1.78 -4.24
N VAL A 146 -15.29 1.07 -5.28
CA VAL A 146 -15.59 -0.36 -5.44
C VAL A 146 -14.77 -1.16 -4.43
N LEU A 147 -13.46 -0.87 -4.32
CA LEU A 147 -12.58 -1.52 -3.35
C LEU A 147 -13.03 -1.30 -1.91
N LYS A 148 -13.49 -0.09 -1.56
CA LYS A 148 -14.08 0.21 -0.25
C LYS A 148 -15.21 -0.75 0.09
N LYS A 149 -16.19 -0.93 -0.80
CA LYS A 149 -17.33 -1.83 -0.58
C LYS A 149 -16.90 -3.28 -0.42
N ILE A 150 -15.92 -3.71 -1.21
CA ILE A 150 -15.39 -5.06 -1.14
C ILE A 150 -14.66 -5.28 0.19
N ALA A 151 -13.79 -4.36 0.60
CA ALA A 151 -13.10 -4.39 1.89
C ALA A 151 -14.09 -4.42 3.05
N GLN A 152 -15.14 -3.56 3.02
CA GLN A 152 -16.19 -3.54 4.04
C GLN A 152 -16.85 -4.91 4.20
N LYS A 153 -17.24 -5.52 3.08
CA LYS A 153 -17.91 -6.82 3.08
C LYS A 153 -16.97 -7.95 3.50
N ALA A 154 -15.76 -8.01 2.93
CA ALA A 154 -14.83 -9.11 3.14
C ALA A 154 -14.31 -9.17 4.59
N MET A 155 -14.09 -8.01 5.22
CA MET A 155 -13.51 -7.92 6.58
C MET A 155 -14.53 -7.58 7.68
N ALA A 156 -15.81 -7.48 7.33
CA ALA A 156 -16.91 -7.09 8.20
C ALA A 156 -16.65 -5.75 8.93
N LEU A 157 -16.23 -4.74 8.18
CA LEU A 157 -15.93 -3.41 8.73
C LEU A 157 -17.22 -2.60 8.97
N PRO A 158 -17.22 -1.71 9.97
CA PRO A 158 -18.41 -0.92 10.31
C PRO A 158 -18.79 0.05 9.19
N SER A 159 -20.09 0.36 9.11
CA SER A 159 -20.62 1.32 8.14
C SER A 159 -20.25 2.77 8.44
N SER A 160 -19.82 3.07 9.68
CA SER A 160 -19.30 4.36 10.12
C SER A 160 -17.96 4.74 9.46
N GLY A 161 -17.24 3.77 8.87
CA GLY A 161 -16.10 4.02 7.99
C GLY A 161 -14.72 3.87 8.62
N GLU A 162 -14.63 3.48 9.89
CA GLU A 162 -13.35 3.21 10.56
C GLU A 162 -12.53 2.14 9.83
N GLY A 163 -11.24 2.39 9.68
CA GLY A 163 -10.30 1.55 8.93
C GLY A 163 -10.39 1.70 7.41
N LEU A 164 -11.22 2.62 6.89
CA LEU A 164 -11.42 2.91 5.47
C LEU A 164 -11.49 4.41 5.17
N ALA A 165 -10.88 5.24 6.01
CA ALA A 165 -10.84 6.68 5.83
C ALA A 165 -10.20 7.05 4.48
N PHE A 166 -9.15 6.34 4.06
CA PHE A 166 -8.48 6.54 2.77
C PHE A 166 -9.45 6.60 1.57
N PHE A 167 -10.45 5.72 1.55
CA PHE A 167 -11.41 5.62 0.46
C PHE A 167 -12.54 6.66 0.54
N THR A 168 -12.49 7.57 1.51
CA THR A 168 -13.53 8.58 1.75
C THR A 168 -12.98 9.96 1.46
N PHE A 169 -13.66 10.70 0.57
CA PHE A 169 -13.27 12.05 0.15
C PHE A 169 -14.34 13.03 0.65
N PRO A 170 -14.28 13.46 1.93
CA PRO A 170 -15.37 14.25 2.53
C PRO A 170 -15.54 15.62 1.87
N ASN A 171 -14.48 16.15 1.26
CA ASN A 171 -14.47 17.45 0.58
C ASN A 171 -14.79 17.34 -0.93
N ILE A 172 -15.30 16.18 -1.38
CA ILE A 172 -15.72 15.95 -2.77
C ILE A 172 -17.15 15.39 -2.81
N ASP A 173 -18.12 16.24 -3.15
CA ASP A 173 -19.53 15.84 -3.27
C ASP A 173 -19.77 14.85 -4.42
N SER A 174 -19.06 15.05 -5.54
CA SER A 174 -19.23 14.25 -6.75
C SER A 174 -17.87 13.88 -7.34
N PRO A 175 -17.41 12.63 -7.13
CA PRO A 175 -16.16 12.14 -7.73
C PRO A 175 -16.12 12.32 -9.25
N THR A 176 -17.25 12.14 -9.94
CA THR A 176 -17.33 12.34 -11.39
C THR A 176 -17.05 13.79 -11.79
N LYS A 177 -17.71 14.77 -11.15
CA LYS A 177 -17.48 16.20 -11.45
C LYS A 177 -16.06 16.62 -11.08
N PHE A 178 -15.55 16.15 -9.96
CA PHE A 178 -14.17 16.47 -9.55
C PHE A 178 -13.14 15.91 -10.52
N LYS A 179 -13.30 14.66 -11.00
CA LYS A 179 -12.41 14.10 -12.03
C LYS A 179 -12.46 14.88 -13.36
N GLN A 180 -13.61 15.45 -13.72
CA GLN A 180 -13.73 16.32 -14.89
C GLN A 180 -12.98 17.64 -14.67
N LEU A 181 -13.17 18.27 -13.51
CA LEU A 181 -12.43 19.47 -13.10
C LEU A 181 -10.91 19.23 -13.12
N TYR A 182 -10.46 18.14 -12.50
CA TYR A 182 -9.04 17.81 -12.41
C TYR A 182 -8.42 17.63 -13.81
N ARG A 183 -9.09 16.89 -14.71
CA ARG A 183 -8.63 16.75 -16.11
C ARG A 183 -8.59 18.08 -16.85
N ALA A 184 -9.60 18.93 -16.67
CA ALA A 184 -9.60 20.26 -17.28
C ALA A 184 -8.42 21.11 -16.77
N ARG A 185 -8.08 21.04 -15.47
CA ARG A 185 -6.90 21.71 -14.90
C ARG A 185 -5.58 21.12 -15.37
N MET A 186 -5.50 19.81 -15.57
CA MET A 186 -4.31 19.19 -16.16
C MET A 186 -4.04 19.71 -17.58
N ASN A 187 -5.10 19.92 -18.36
CA ASN A 187 -4.99 20.45 -19.72
C ASN A 187 -4.55 21.94 -19.75
N THR A 188 -4.54 22.65 -18.60
CA THR A 188 -4.01 24.03 -18.53
C THR A 188 -2.52 24.10 -18.20
N LEU A 189 -1.87 22.97 -17.91
CA LEU A 189 -0.42 22.95 -17.68
C LEU A 189 0.32 23.28 -18.97
N GLU A 190 1.27 24.22 -18.89
CA GLU A 190 2.15 24.52 -20.02
C GLU A 190 3.02 23.29 -20.34
N MET A 191 2.85 22.74 -21.53
CA MET A 191 3.58 21.55 -21.97
C MET A 191 4.15 21.71 -23.36
N THR A 192 5.47 21.53 -23.46
CA THR A 192 6.10 21.23 -24.73
C THR A 192 5.84 19.76 -25.11
N PRO A 193 5.99 19.37 -26.38
CA PRO A 193 5.89 17.97 -26.80
C PRO A 193 6.80 17.04 -26.01
N GLU A 194 8.02 17.48 -25.67
CA GLU A 194 9.00 16.70 -24.91
C GLU A 194 8.56 16.47 -23.47
N VAL A 195 8.03 17.51 -22.80
CA VAL A 195 7.48 17.39 -21.44
C VAL A 195 6.27 16.46 -21.46
N LYS A 196 5.34 16.62 -22.41
CA LYS A 196 4.17 15.76 -22.53
C LYS A 196 4.56 14.29 -22.69
N HIS A 197 5.53 13.99 -23.55
CA HIS A 197 6.03 12.63 -23.73
C HIS A 197 6.63 12.05 -22.44
N ARG A 198 7.50 12.80 -21.75
CA ARG A 198 8.07 12.36 -20.46
C ARG A 198 7.01 12.14 -19.39
N VAL A 199 5.96 12.97 -19.34
CA VAL A 199 4.85 12.80 -18.39
C VAL A 199 4.06 11.54 -18.68
N THR A 200 3.81 11.21 -19.96
CA THR A 200 3.13 9.97 -20.31
C THR A 200 3.96 8.73 -19.99
N GLU A 201 5.28 8.77 -20.19
CA GLU A 201 6.17 7.68 -19.79
C GLU A 201 6.26 7.54 -18.27
N GLU A 202 6.34 8.65 -17.53
CA GLU A 202 6.35 8.62 -16.07
C GLU A 202 5.03 8.05 -15.52
N ALA A 203 3.91 8.31 -16.18
CA ALA A 203 2.64 7.74 -15.75
C ALA A 203 2.64 6.20 -15.91
N LYS A 204 3.23 5.67 -16.98
CA LYS A 204 3.46 4.23 -17.12
C LYS A 204 4.38 3.70 -16.01
N THR A 205 5.47 4.40 -15.70
CA THR A 205 6.34 4.07 -14.55
C THR A 205 5.55 4.03 -13.25
N ALA A 206 4.66 4.99 -12.99
CA ALA A 206 3.81 4.97 -11.81
C ALA A 206 2.92 3.72 -11.76
N PHE A 207 2.31 3.30 -12.87
CA PHE A 207 1.56 2.05 -12.93
C PHE A 207 2.44 0.82 -12.67
N LEU A 208 3.62 0.76 -13.27
CA LEU A 208 4.56 -0.35 -13.06
C LEU A 208 5.01 -0.46 -11.59
N LEU A 209 5.29 0.66 -10.93
CA LEU A 209 5.60 0.68 -9.49
C LEU A 209 4.45 0.16 -8.62
N ASN A 210 3.19 0.41 -9.02
CA ASN A 210 2.04 -0.18 -8.33
C ASN A 210 1.93 -1.69 -8.60
N ILE A 211 2.21 -2.15 -9.82
CA ILE A 211 2.22 -3.57 -10.17
C ILE A 211 3.28 -4.31 -9.37
N GLU A 212 4.52 -3.80 -9.35
CA GLU A 212 5.63 -4.36 -8.56
C GLU A 212 5.27 -4.48 -7.07
N LEU A 213 4.64 -3.44 -6.51
CA LEU A 213 4.13 -3.49 -5.14
C LEU A 213 3.09 -4.61 -4.97
N PHE A 214 2.09 -4.70 -5.83
CA PHE A 214 1.05 -5.73 -5.71
C PHE A 214 1.60 -7.14 -5.85
N GLU A 215 2.59 -7.35 -6.72
CA GLU A 215 3.28 -8.63 -6.88
C GLU A 215 4.10 -8.98 -5.62
N GLU A 216 4.85 -8.03 -5.06
CA GLU A 216 5.61 -8.22 -3.82
C GLU A 216 4.68 -8.59 -2.66
N LEU A 217 3.58 -7.85 -2.47
CA LEU A 217 2.61 -8.13 -1.40
C LEU A 217 1.96 -9.50 -1.57
N GLN A 218 1.65 -9.91 -2.81
CA GLN A 218 1.12 -11.25 -3.07
C GLN A 218 2.13 -12.34 -2.68
N VAL A 219 3.41 -12.17 -3.03
CA VAL A 219 4.45 -13.13 -2.66
C VAL A 219 4.55 -13.27 -1.14
N MET A 220 4.64 -12.15 -0.42
CA MET A 220 4.70 -12.14 1.05
C MET A 220 3.54 -12.92 1.69
N LEU A 221 2.30 -12.68 1.23
CA LEU A 221 1.12 -13.37 1.75
C LEU A 221 1.16 -14.88 1.46
N THR A 222 1.67 -15.28 0.29
CA THR A 222 1.78 -16.72 -0.04
C THR A 222 2.85 -17.44 0.76
N GLU A 223 3.93 -16.76 1.15
CA GLU A 223 5.02 -17.34 1.95
C GLU A 223 4.62 -17.48 3.42
N GLU A 224 3.97 -16.48 4.01
CA GLU A 224 3.42 -16.56 5.38
C GLU A 224 2.44 -17.74 5.54
N HIS A 225 1.59 -17.98 4.53
CA HIS A 225 0.68 -19.12 4.54
C HIS A 225 1.38 -20.50 4.44
N LYS A 226 2.57 -20.56 3.83
CA LYS A 226 3.38 -21.80 3.77
C LYS A 226 4.02 -22.11 5.12
N ASP A 227 4.51 -21.10 5.83
CA ASP A 227 5.13 -21.26 7.15
C ASP A 227 4.10 -21.60 8.24
N GLN A 228 2.83 -21.22 8.05
CA GLN A 228 1.73 -21.58 8.96
C GLN A 228 1.05 -22.94 8.65
N SER A 229 1.53 -23.70 7.65
CA SER A 229 0.95 -25.00 7.26
C SER A 229 1.24 -26.14 8.26
N PRO A 230 0.38 -27.18 8.37
CA PRO A 230 0.43 -28.19 9.44
C PRO A 230 1.72 -29.03 9.53
N SER A 231 2.55 -29.01 8.49
CA SER A 231 3.80 -29.76 8.43
C SER A 231 4.84 -29.29 9.45
N GLN A 232 4.86 -28.01 9.82
CA GLN A 232 5.74 -27.49 10.88
C GLN A 232 5.13 -27.59 12.29
N MET A 233 3.80 -27.57 12.44
CA MET A 233 3.17 -27.82 13.76
C MET A 233 3.34 -29.28 14.24
N ALA A 234 3.58 -30.23 13.34
CA ALA A 234 3.86 -31.62 13.68
C ALA A 234 5.25 -31.81 14.32
N SER A 235 6.23 -30.96 14.00
CA SER A 235 7.61 -31.10 14.53
C SER A 235 7.75 -30.62 15.98
N LEU A 236 6.84 -29.75 16.45
CA LEU A 236 6.80 -29.29 17.85
C LEU A 236 6.01 -30.23 18.79
N ARG A 237 5.24 -31.18 18.25
CA ARG A 237 4.48 -32.18 19.03
C ARG A 237 5.20 -33.52 19.20
N GLN A 238 6.36 -33.73 18.57
CA GLN A 238 7.17 -34.94 18.72
C GLN A 238 8.43 -34.68 19.55
N ARG A 239 8.26 -34.33 20.83
CA ARG A 239 9.24 -34.72 21.86
C ARG A 239 8.64 -35.87 22.66
N PRO A 240 9.13 -37.11 22.51
CA PRO A 240 8.69 -38.18 23.38
C PRO A 240 9.22 -37.91 24.79
N ALA A 241 8.32 -38.04 25.77
CA ALA A 241 8.68 -38.17 27.16
C ALA A 241 9.58 -39.41 27.33
N SER A 242 10.86 -39.21 27.60
CA SER A 242 11.74 -40.28 28.08
C SER A 242 11.39 -40.57 29.54
N LEU A 243 10.59 -41.62 29.72
CA LEU A 243 10.31 -42.26 31.00
C LEU A 243 11.56 -42.96 31.56
N VAL A 244 11.61 -42.90 32.89
CA VAL A 244 12.56 -43.45 33.85
C VAL A 244 12.43 -44.98 33.96
N GLN A 245 13.56 -45.68 34.20
CA GLN A 245 13.80 -46.89 35.03
C GLN A 245 15.10 -47.58 34.54
N ASP A 246 16.03 -48.14 35.32
CA ASP A 246 16.06 -48.69 36.67
C ASP A 246 17.52 -48.70 37.18
N THR A 247 17.79 -48.37 38.45
CA THR A 247 18.92 -48.94 39.21
C THR A 247 18.52 -49.15 40.68
N ALA A 248 18.77 -50.37 41.15
CA ALA A 248 18.35 -50.94 42.43
C ALA A 248 19.05 -50.34 43.68
N PRO A 249 18.51 -50.54 44.89
CA PRO A 249 19.01 -49.88 46.11
C PRO A 249 20.06 -50.72 46.86
N ALA A 250 21.04 -50.04 47.46
CA ALA A 250 21.91 -50.61 48.48
C ALA A 250 21.63 -49.97 49.84
N GLU A 251 21.39 -50.82 50.82
CA GLU A 251 21.06 -50.52 52.22
C GLU A 251 22.23 -49.95 53.04
N THR A 252 21.91 -48.89 53.80
CA THR A 252 22.31 -48.48 55.17
C THR A 252 23.78 -48.45 55.64
N PRO A 253 24.13 -47.48 56.51
CA PRO A 253 23.97 -47.74 57.95
C PRO A 253 23.39 -46.59 58.80
N ARG A 254 22.82 -47.02 59.92
CA ARG A 254 22.13 -46.30 60.99
C ARG A 254 22.98 -45.20 61.64
N GLY A 255 22.36 -44.04 61.88
CA GLY A 255 22.77 -43.04 62.88
C GLY A 255 21.54 -42.47 63.58
N LYS A 256 21.51 -42.53 64.91
CA LYS A 256 20.37 -42.22 65.80
C LYS A 256 19.98 -40.72 65.81
N PRO A 257 18.74 -40.36 66.20
CA PRO A 257 18.34 -38.96 66.39
C PRO A 257 18.66 -38.48 67.82
N GLN A 258 19.10 -37.22 67.95
CA GLN A 258 19.00 -36.47 69.19
C GLN A 258 18.32 -35.13 68.95
N ILE A 259 17.27 -34.93 69.74
CA ILE A 259 16.48 -33.71 69.94
C ILE A 259 17.20 -32.86 70.99
N SER A 260 17.27 -31.54 70.82
CA SER A 260 17.10 -30.50 71.88
C SER A 260 17.49 -29.10 71.34
N THR A 261 16.53 -28.19 71.20
CA THR A 261 16.15 -27.05 72.08
C THR A 261 16.87 -25.73 71.79
N SER A 262 16.07 -24.73 71.40
CA SER A 262 16.08 -23.31 71.79
C SER A 262 17.40 -22.62 72.19
N SER A 263 17.68 -21.45 71.60
CA SER A 263 17.42 -20.12 72.21
C SER A 263 18.14 -19.00 71.43
N SER A 264 17.42 -17.87 71.29
CA SER A 264 17.89 -16.49 71.02
C SER A 264 18.44 -16.14 69.64
#